data_AF-A0A2N0WVM8-F1
#
_entry.id   AF-A0A2N0WVM8-F1
#
_cell.length_a   1.000
_cell.length_b   1.000
_cell.length_c   1.000
_cell.angle_alpha   90.00
_cell.angle_beta   90.00
_cell.angle_gamma   90.00
#
_symmetry.space_group_name_H-M   'P 1'
#
loop_
_entity.id
_entity.type
_entity.pdbx_description
1 polymer ?
#
loop_
_entity_poly.entity_id
_entity_poly.type
_entity_poly.pdbx_seq_one_letter_code
_entity_poly.pdbx_strand_id
1 'polypeptide(L)'
;MKSKKLSLFIAINLAFFLTLYITGETESIDVKEYINTYSDKTKYVLVDNGRMDNIVQSGSLGDFYNCISNFQSIRSRNAKPGISKSWKLWVSDDIFIKINTAQNETYSFYLEKRSGGKLIGLSDSYAVNCSFDLLNVTDKRTISVDKNWTPIEHDIYKYHN
;
A
#
# COMPACT_ATOMS: atom_id res chain seq x y z
N MET A 1 -23.72 0.83 -50.00
CA MET A 1 -24.14 -0.03 -48.87
C MET A 1 -22.99 -0.70 -48.09
N LYS A 2 -21.78 -0.86 -48.65
CA LYS A 2 -20.62 -1.47 -47.94
C LYS A 2 -19.96 -0.57 -46.87
N SER A 3 -19.91 0.76 -47.04
CA SER A 3 -19.18 1.64 -46.10
C SER A 3 -19.87 1.82 -44.73
N LYS A 4 -21.22 1.79 -44.68
CA LYS A 4 -21.97 1.91 -43.42
C LYS A 4 -21.75 0.72 -42.47
N LYS A 5 -21.55 -0.48 -43.02
CA LYS A 5 -21.25 -1.69 -42.22
C LYS A 5 -19.84 -1.64 -41.62
N LEU A 6 -18.87 -1.08 -42.37
CA LEU A 6 -17.50 -0.93 -41.91
C LEU A 6 -17.37 0.12 -40.81
N SER A 7 -18.05 1.26 -40.92
CA SER A 7 -17.98 2.29 -39.87
C SER A 7 -18.68 1.86 -38.58
N LEU A 8 -19.77 1.08 -38.68
CA LEU A 8 -20.45 0.50 -37.53
C LEU A 8 -19.55 -0.52 -36.80
N PHE A 9 -18.85 -1.36 -37.55
CA PHE A 9 -17.94 -2.35 -36.98
C PHE A 9 -16.76 -1.69 -36.25
N ILE A 10 -16.19 -0.62 -36.81
CA ILE A 10 -15.12 0.15 -36.16
C ILE A 10 -15.64 0.82 -34.87
N ALA A 11 -16.82 1.44 -34.91
CA ALA A 11 -17.41 2.10 -33.75
C ALA A 11 -17.70 1.11 -32.60
N ILE A 12 -18.18 -0.10 -32.92
CA ILE A 12 -18.42 -1.15 -31.92
C ILE A 12 -17.12 -1.62 -31.27
N ASN A 13 -16.07 -1.87 -32.06
CA ASN A 13 -14.77 -2.27 -31.52
C ASN A 13 -14.16 -1.15 -30.66
N LEU A 14 -14.25 0.12 -31.10
CA LEU A 14 -13.75 1.25 -30.34
C LEU A 14 -14.47 1.38 -29.00
N ALA A 15 -15.81 1.25 -29.00
CA ALA A 15 -16.61 1.27 -27.78
C ALA A 15 -16.25 0.10 -26.84
N PHE A 16 -15.97 -1.09 -27.37
CA PHE A 16 -15.55 -2.25 -26.59
C PHE A 16 -14.18 -2.05 -25.92
N PHE A 17 -13.20 -1.51 -26.67
CA PHE A 17 -11.89 -1.15 -26.10
C PHE A 17 -12.01 -0.02 -25.06
N LEU A 18 -12.88 0.95 -25.27
CA LEU A 18 -13.19 2.00 -24.28
C LEU A 18 -13.82 1.41 -23.01
N THR A 19 -14.75 0.46 -23.13
CA THR A 19 -15.34 -0.19 -21.95
C THR A 19 -14.31 -0.99 -21.16
N LEU A 20 -13.44 -1.76 -21.83
CA LEU A 20 -12.36 -2.50 -21.17
C LEU A 20 -11.34 -1.59 -20.49
N TYR A 21 -11.10 -0.39 -21.05
CA TYR A 21 -10.19 0.59 -20.46
C TYR A 21 -10.79 1.31 -19.24
N ILE A 22 -12.11 1.44 -19.19
CA ILE A 22 -12.82 2.10 -18.08
C ILE A 22 -13.05 1.14 -16.90
N THR A 23 -13.23 -0.16 -17.15
CA THR A 23 -13.52 -1.16 -16.10
C THR A 23 -12.26 -1.81 -15.54
N GLY A 24 -11.20 -1.06 -15.28
CA GLY A 24 -10.05 -1.56 -14.53
C GLY A 24 -10.46 -1.92 -13.11
N GLU A 25 -11.05 -3.11 -12.92
CA GLU A 25 -11.44 -3.63 -11.61
C GLU A 25 -10.16 -3.85 -10.80
N THR A 26 -10.07 -3.16 -9.67
CA THR A 26 -9.01 -3.41 -8.70
C THR A 26 -9.24 -4.77 -8.06
N GLU A 27 -8.23 -5.63 -8.12
CA GLU A 27 -8.26 -6.96 -7.50
C GLU A 27 -8.44 -6.83 -5.98
N SER A 28 -9.30 -7.68 -5.40
CA SER A 28 -9.40 -7.79 -3.94
C SER A 28 -8.19 -8.55 -3.41
N ILE A 29 -7.51 -7.98 -2.43
CA ILE A 29 -6.33 -8.61 -1.80
C ILE A 29 -6.78 -9.35 -0.54
N ASP A 30 -6.43 -10.63 -0.41
CA ASP A 30 -6.53 -11.34 0.87
C ASP A 30 -5.41 -10.89 1.82
N VAL A 31 -5.77 -10.10 2.83
CA VAL A 31 -4.81 -9.58 3.79
C VAL A 31 -4.09 -10.70 4.57
N LYS A 32 -4.74 -11.85 4.82
CA LYS A 32 -4.16 -12.95 5.59
C LYS A 32 -3.00 -13.57 4.84
N GLU A 33 -3.21 -13.79 3.55
CA GLU A 33 -2.18 -14.34 2.67
C GLU A 33 -0.91 -13.47 2.73
N TYR A 34 -1.06 -12.16 2.54
CA TYR A 34 0.08 -11.25 2.54
C TYR A 34 0.71 -11.05 3.92
N ILE A 35 -0.08 -10.80 4.97
CA ILE A 35 0.48 -10.55 6.31
C ILE A 35 1.22 -11.78 6.83
N ASN A 36 0.76 -13.00 6.50
CA ASN A 36 1.43 -14.23 6.90
C ASN A 36 2.77 -14.47 6.17
N THR A 37 3.02 -13.81 5.03
CA THR A 37 4.34 -13.87 4.36
C THR A 37 5.40 -13.00 5.01
N TYR A 38 4.98 -12.05 5.87
CA TYR A 38 5.90 -11.17 6.59
C TYR A 38 6.32 -11.77 7.94
N SER A 39 7.33 -11.16 8.54
CA SER A 39 7.85 -11.49 9.87
C SER A 39 8.28 -10.23 10.62
N ASP A 40 8.67 -10.38 11.87
CA ASP A 40 9.34 -9.35 12.67
C ASP A 40 10.60 -8.77 11.98
N LYS A 41 11.25 -9.56 11.13
CA LYS A 41 12.45 -9.16 10.37
C LYS A 41 12.16 -8.44 9.07
N THR A 42 10.90 -8.47 8.58
CA THR A 42 10.52 -7.81 7.32
C THR A 42 10.88 -6.33 7.38
N LYS A 43 11.64 -5.87 6.38
CA LYS A 43 12.10 -4.49 6.29
C LYS A 43 10.97 -3.59 5.80
N TYR A 44 11.01 -2.33 6.20
CA TYR A 44 10.05 -1.33 5.74
C TYR A 44 10.71 0.03 5.49
N VAL A 45 10.06 0.81 4.62
CA VAL A 45 10.23 2.27 4.51
C VAL A 45 8.91 2.95 4.87
N LEU A 46 8.92 3.87 5.82
CA LEU A 46 7.75 4.64 6.23
C LEU A 46 7.70 5.95 5.46
N VAL A 47 6.54 6.19 4.84
CA VAL A 47 6.25 7.40 4.07
C VAL A 47 4.99 8.07 4.63
N ASP A 48 5.02 9.40 4.71
CA ASP A 48 3.82 10.19 5.02
C ASP A 48 2.84 10.11 3.84
N ASN A 49 1.62 9.63 4.08
CA ASN A 49 0.63 9.46 3.01
C ASN A 49 0.09 10.81 2.50
N GLY A 50 0.19 11.89 3.29
CA GLY A 50 -0.26 13.24 2.91
C GLY A 50 0.72 14.02 2.04
N ARG A 51 1.97 13.57 1.96
CA ARG A 51 3.01 14.09 1.07
C ARG A 51 3.60 12.90 0.35
N MET A 52 3.02 12.58 -0.81
CA MET A 52 3.58 11.56 -1.70
C MET A 52 5.08 11.84 -1.77
N ASP A 53 5.86 10.87 -1.28
CA ASP A 53 7.31 10.86 -1.40
C ASP A 53 8.04 11.68 -0.30
N ASN A 54 7.61 11.64 0.96
CA ASN A 54 8.48 11.98 2.10
C ASN A 54 8.82 10.72 2.89
N ILE A 55 10.03 10.18 2.71
CA ILE A 55 10.54 9.12 3.58
C ILE A 55 10.78 9.74 4.95
N VAL A 56 10.25 9.09 5.98
CA VAL A 56 10.33 9.54 7.38
C VAL A 56 11.33 8.68 8.16
N GLN A 57 11.29 7.38 7.95
CA GLN A 57 12.18 6.42 8.60
C GLN A 57 12.16 5.08 7.85
N SER A 58 13.10 4.20 8.20
CA SER A 58 13.12 2.81 7.76
C SER A 58 13.58 1.91 8.91
N GLY A 59 13.32 0.61 8.77
CA GLY A 59 13.67 -0.36 9.78
C GLY A 59 13.08 -1.74 9.50
N SER A 60 12.70 -2.46 10.55
CA SER A 60 11.97 -3.73 10.45
C SER A 60 10.66 -3.70 11.22
N LEU A 61 9.68 -4.52 10.83
CA LEU A 61 8.38 -4.51 11.48
C LEU A 61 8.48 -4.80 12.98
N GLY A 62 9.41 -5.64 13.43
CA GLY A 62 9.62 -5.92 14.85
C GLY A 62 8.34 -6.41 15.54
N ASP A 63 8.09 -5.96 16.77
CA ASP A 63 6.89 -6.34 17.52
C ASP A 63 5.60 -5.77 16.92
N PHE A 64 5.70 -4.76 16.04
CA PHE A 64 4.54 -4.28 15.31
C PHE A 64 3.94 -5.37 14.43
N TYR A 65 4.76 -6.28 13.88
CA TYR A 65 4.27 -7.44 13.12
C TYR A 65 3.38 -8.35 13.98
N ASN A 66 3.87 -8.71 15.17
CA ASN A 66 3.13 -9.56 16.10
C ASN A 66 1.78 -8.93 16.44
N CYS A 67 1.74 -7.61 16.64
CA CYS A 67 0.50 -6.92 16.89
C CYS A 67 -0.43 -6.87 15.66
N ILE A 68 0.07 -6.42 14.50
CA ILE A 68 -0.77 -6.20 13.32
C ILE A 68 -1.35 -7.51 12.79
N SER A 69 -0.68 -8.65 13.00
CA SER A 69 -1.19 -9.98 12.63
C SER A 69 -2.47 -10.40 13.36
N ASN A 70 -2.80 -9.76 14.50
CA ASN A 70 -4.00 -10.03 15.30
C ASN A 70 -5.20 -9.14 14.89
N PHE A 71 -5.33 -8.85 13.60
CA PHE A 71 -6.31 -7.91 13.08
C PHE A 71 -7.74 -8.47 13.05
N GLN A 72 -8.71 -7.55 12.98
CA GLN A 72 -10.12 -7.86 12.86
C GLN A 72 -10.73 -7.16 11.64
N SER A 73 -11.55 -7.88 10.86
CA SER A 73 -12.25 -7.28 9.73
C SER A 73 -13.25 -6.22 10.21
N ILE A 74 -13.30 -5.08 9.51
CA ILE A 74 -14.28 -4.02 9.77
C ILE A 74 -15.01 -3.64 8.48
N ARG A 75 -16.30 -3.34 8.60
CA ARG A 75 -17.13 -2.89 7.46
C ARG A 75 -16.89 -1.43 7.08
N SER A 76 -16.48 -0.60 8.04
CA SER A 76 -16.23 0.81 7.80
C SER A 76 -15.14 1.34 8.72
N ARG A 77 -14.34 2.27 8.21
CA ARG A 77 -13.36 3.02 9.00
C ARG A 77 -14.09 4.09 9.79
N ASN A 78 -14.15 3.92 11.09
CA ASN A 78 -14.55 5.00 11.99
C ASN A 78 -13.30 5.79 12.35
N ALA A 79 -13.35 7.11 12.18
CA ALA A 79 -12.28 7.98 12.64
C ALA A 79 -12.15 7.86 14.17
N LYS A 80 -10.94 7.59 14.65
CA LYS A 80 -10.66 7.61 16.09
C LYS A 80 -10.52 9.09 16.54
N PRO A 81 -11.07 9.49 17.70
CA PRO A 81 -10.92 10.86 18.21
C PRO A 81 -9.44 11.27 18.32
N GLY A 82 -9.15 12.53 18.03
CA GLY A 82 -7.80 13.12 18.09
C GLY A 82 -7.19 13.42 16.71
N ILE A 83 -5.90 13.80 16.71
CA ILE A 83 -5.16 14.07 15.47
C ILE A 83 -4.85 12.75 14.78
N SER A 84 -5.64 12.41 13.76
CA SER A 84 -5.40 11.24 12.92
C SER A 84 -4.32 11.54 11.88
N LYS A 85 -3.42 10.58 11.67
CA LYS A 85 -2.44 10.57 10.59
C LYS A 85 -2.58 9.28 9.78
N SER A 86 -2.22 9.35 8.51
CA SER A 86 -2.18 8.19 7.62
C SER A 86 -0.75 8.02 7.14
N TRP A 87 -0.23 6.80 7.23
CA TRP A 87 1.10 6.47 6.77
C TRP A 87 1.05 5.33 5.77
N LYS A 88 2.14 5.21 5.01
CA LYS A 88 2.35 4.14 4.06
C LYS A 88 3.64 3.42 4.44
N LEU A 89 3.54 2.16 4.84
CA LEU A 89 4.69 1.27 5.03
C LEU A 89 4.93 0.51 3.73
N TRP A 90 6.12 0.68 3.16
CA TRP A 90 6.58 0.00 1.96
C TRP A 90 7.33 -1.23 2.43
N VAL A 91 6.72 -2.40 2.29
CA VAL A 91 7.29 -3.69 2.75
C VAL A 91 7.79 -4.55 1.59
N SER A 92 7.38 -4.20 0.37
CA SER A 92 7.86 -4.73 -0.91
C SER A 92 7.67 -3.67 -2.00
N ASP A 93 8.12 -3.95 -3.22
CA ASP A 93 8.02 -3.00 -4.34
C ASP A 93 6.57 -2.80 -4.83
N ASP A 94 5.72 -3.81 -4.68
CA ASP A 94 4.35 -3.82 -5.18
C ASP A 94 3.30 -3.77 -4.06
N ILE A 95 3.62 -4.07 -2.80
CA ILE A 95 2.67 -4.03 -1.69
C ILE A 95 3.00 -2.94 -0.66
N PHE A 96 1.99 -2.13 -0.37
CA PHE A 96 2.02 -1.11 0.67
C PHE A 96 1.00 -1.43 1.77
N ILE A 97 1.43 -1.33 3.02
CA ILE A 97 0.53 -1.34 4.18
C ILE A 97 0.17 0.10 4.50
N LYS A 98 -1.09 0.46 4.27
CA LYS A 98 -1.63 1.77 4.61
C LYS A 98 -2.18 1.73 6.02
N ILE A 99 -1.57 2.48 6.92
CA ILE A 99 -1.91 2.49 8.34
C ILE A 99 -2.49 3.84 8.74
N ASN A 100 -3.50 3.83 9.60
CA ASN A 100 -4.07 5.03 10.18
C ASN A 100 -3.81 5.02 11.68
N THR A 101 -3.26 6.13 12.16
CA THR A 101 -2.84 6.28 13.55
C THR A 101 -3.53 7.46 14.22
N ALA A 102 -3.84 7.35 15.50
CA ALA A 102 -4.26 8.46 16.34
C ALA A 102 -3.60 8.28 17.72
N GLN A 103 -3.06 9.36 18.30
CA GLN A 103 -2.37 9.31 19.60
C GLN A 103 -1.29 8.21 19.67
N ASN A 104 -0.53 8.04 18.59
CA ASN A 104 0.50 7.01 18.45
C ASN A 104 0.01 5.55 18.43
N GLU A 105 -1.29 5.33 18.30
CA GLU A 105 -1.87 4.00 18.14
C GLU A 105 -2.35 3.84 16.70
N THR A 106 -1.90 2.78 16.03
CA THR A 106 -2.50 2.30 14.80
C THR A 106 -3.83 1.67 15.13
N TYR A 107 -4.91 2.25 14.61
CA TYR A 107 -6.28 1.79 14.86
C TYR A 107 -6.88 1.09 13.65
N SER A 108 -6.35 1.31 12.45
CA SER A 108 -6.76 0.57 11.25
C SER A 108 -5.67 0.52 10.20
N PHE A 109 -5.77 -0.48 9.32
CA PHE A 109 -4.93 -0.56 8.14
C PHE A 109 -5.65 -1.25 6.97
N TYR A 110 -5.06 -1.16 5.78
CA TYR A 110 -5.42 -1.93 4.59
C TYR A 110 -4.19 -2.08 3.69
N LEU A 111 -4.25 -2.98 2.71
CA LEU A 111 -3.18 -3.21 1.73
C LEU A 111 -3.51 -2.55 0.40
N GLU A 112 -2.50 -1.95 -0.23
CA GLU A 112 -2.53 -1.50 -1.62
C GLU A 112 -1.51 -2.32 -2.41
N LYS A 113 -1.95 -2.92 -3.52
CA LYS A 113 -1.05 -3.52 -4.52
C LYS A 113 -0.91 -2.58 -5.71
N ARG A 114 0.32 -2.32 -6.13
CA ARG A 114 0.61 -1.45 -7.28
C ARG A 114 1.51 -2.13 -8.31
N SER A 115 1.29 -1.80 -9.57
CA SER A 115 2.17 -2.18 -10.67
C SER A 115 2.39 -0.97 -11.57
N GLY A 116 3.65 -0.64 -11.87
CA GLY A 116 4.00 0.55 -12.64
C GLY A 116 3.43 1.85 -12.05
N GLY A 117 3.37 1.96 -10.72
CA GLY A 117 2.80 3.11 -10.00
C GLY A 117 1.27 3.18 -9.95
N LYS A 118 0.56 2.32 -10.69
CA LYS A 118 -0.91 2.25 -10.69
C LYS A 118 -1.41 1.32 -9.59
N LEU A 119 -2.51 1.71 -8.93
CA LEU A 119 -3.23 0.84 -8.00
C LEU A 119 -3.92 -0.27 -8.81
N ILE A 120 -3.56 -1.52 -8.53
CA ILE A 120 -4.13 -2.70 -9.20
C ILE A 120 -4.88 -3.62 -8.23
N GLY A 121 -4.68 -3.47 -6.92
CA GLY A 121 -5.42 -4.22 -5.93
C GLY A 121 -5.54 -3.50 -4.59
N LEU A 122 -6.59 -3.83 -3.84
CA LEU A 122 -6.91 -3.25 -2.55
C LEU A 122 -7.52 -4.31 -1.64
N SER A 123 -7.10 -4.36 -0.37
CA SER A 123 -7.81 -5.16 0.62
C SER A 123 -8.98 -4.37 1.24
N ASP A 124 -9.85 -5.07 1.96
CA ASP A 124 -10.72 -4.43 2.96
C ASP A 124 -9.90 -3.69 4.01
N SER A 125 -10.57 -2.86 4.81
CA SER A 125 -9.97 -2.26 6.00
C SER A 125 -10.09 -3.22 7.19
N TYR A 126 -9.07 -3.19 8.05
CA TYR A 126 -8.99 -4.00 9.25
C TYR A 126 -8.70 -3.12 10.46
N ALA A 127 -9.33 -3.43 11.59
CA ALA A 127 -9.03 -2.83 12.87
C ALA A 127 -7.89 -3.56 13.56
N VAL A 128 -7.03 -2.78 14.21
CA VAL A 128 -5.95 -3.24 15.09
C VAL A 128 -5.82 -2.26 16.25
N ASN A 129 -5.15 -2.67 17.31
CA ASN A 129 -4.79 -1.78 18.42
C ASN A 129 -3.29 -1.94 18.69
N CYS A 130 -2.49 -1.32 17.83
CA CYS A 130 -1.04 -1.47 17.86
C CYS A 130 -0.38 -0.14 18.16
N SER A 131 0.46 -0.09 19.20
CA SER A 131 1.34 1.04 19.39
C SER A 131 2.25 1.18 18.18
N PHE A 132 2.32 2.39 17.62
CA PHE A 132 3.13 2.69 16.45
C PHE A 132 4.64 2.66 16.76
N ASP A 133 5.00 2.84 18.04
CA ASP A 133 6.38 2.73 18.53
C ASP A 133 6.94 1.30 18.49
N LEU A 134 6.09 0.28 18.26
CA LEU A 134 6.54 -1.10 18.11
C LEU A 134 7.31 -1.34 16.81
N LEU A 135 7.31 -0.37 15.88
CA LEU A 135 8.17 -0.42 14.70
C LEU A 135 9.63 -0.31 15.12
N ASN A 136 10.44 -1.30 14.77
CA ASN A 136 11.87 -1.27 15.06
C ASN A 136 12.58 -0.35 14.06
N VAL A 137 13.01 0.82 14.54
CA VAL A 137 13.62 1.85 13.69
C VAL A 137 15.13 1.65 13.60
N THR A 138 15.64 1.46 12.38
CA THR A 138 17.09 1.38 12.13
C THR A 138 17.64 2.72 11.63
N ASP A 139 16.83 3.51 10.94
CA ASP A 139 17.24 4.79 10.38
C ASP A 139 16.09 5.81 10.40
N LYS A 140 16.35 7.00 10.93
CA LYS A 140 15.42 8.14 10.94
C LYS A 140 15.96 9.20 9.99
N ARG A 141 15.36 9.32 8.80
CA ARG A 141 15.65 10.44 7.90
C ARG A 141 14.34 11.02 7.40
N THR A 142 14.14 12.31 7.65
CA THR A 142 13.11 13.09 6.96
C THR A 142 13.72 13.55 5.64
N ILE A 143 13.55 12.77 4.57
CA ILE A 143 13.99 13.15 3.22
C ILE A 143 12.73 13.40 2.39
N SER A 144 12.60 14.62 1.87
CA SER A 144 11.72 14.89 0.75
C SER A 144 12.30 14.20 -0.47
N VAL A 145 11.67 13.11 -0.88
CA VAL A 145 12.09 12.24 -1.97
C VAL A 145 11.96 13.03 -3.27
N ASP A 146 13.05 13.12 -4.01
CA ASP A 146 13.04 13.68 -5.35
C ASP A 146 12.17 12.78 -6.26
N LYS A 147 11.43 13.36 -7.22
CA LYS A 147 10.51 12.65 -8.13
C LYS A 147 11.20 11.61 -9.03
N ASN A 148 12.53 11.58 -9.01
CA ASN A 148 13.38 10.63 -9.72
C ASN A 148 13.94 9.52 -8.82
N TRP A 149 13.49 9.43 -7.56
CA TRP A 149 13.87 8.33 -6.69
C TRP A 149 13.18 7.05 -7.15
N THR A 150 13.95 6.24 -7.86
CA THR A 150 13.68 4.81 -7.95
C THR A 150 14.04 4.19 -6.61
N PRO A 151 13.28 3.17 -6.12
CA PRO A 151 13.79 2.33 -5.05
C PRO A 151 15.17 1.88 -5.49
N ILE A 152 16.20 2.35 -4.78
CA ILE A 152 17.57 2.00 -5.10
C ILE A 152 17.64 0.49 -4.94
N GLU A 153 17.63 -0.20 -6.07
CA GLU A 153 18.25 -1.49 -6.24
C GLU A 153 19.68 -1.31 -5.68
N HIS A 154 19.93 -1.79 -4.45
CA HIS A 154 21.13 -2.57 -4.08
C HIS A 154 21.70 -2.47 -2.66
N ASP A 155 21.17 -1.73 -1.68
CA ASP A 155 21.85 -1.68 -0.35
C ASP A 155 21.08 -2.22 0.86
N ILE A 156 19.79 -2.58 0.72
CA ILE A 156 19.06 -3.25 1.81
C ILE A 156 19.09 -4.79 1.66
N TYR A 157 19.42 -5.31 0.47
CA TYR A 157 19.49 -6.76 0.18
C TYR A 157 20.92 -7.30 -0.04
N LYS A 158 21.98 -6.50 0.19
CA LYS A 158 23.39 -6.91 -0.02
C LYS A 158 24.07 -7.63 1.16
N TYR A 159 23.32 -8.04 2.18
CA TYR A 159 23.85 -8.90 3.23
C TYR A 159 23.07 -10.22 3.23
N HIS A 160 23.49 -11.16 2.38
CA HIS A 160 23.51 -12.61 2.62
C HIS A 160 23.95 -13.34 1.33
N ASN A 161 25.27 -13.49 1.18
CA ASN A 161 25.93 -14.74 0.80
C ASN A 161 27.34 -14.71 1.41
#